data_AF-A0A168IIA8-F1
#
_entry.id   AF-A0A168IIA8-F1
#
_cell.length_a   1.000
_cell.length_b   1.000
_cell.length_c   1.000
_cell.angle_alpha   90.00
_cell.angle_beta   90.00
_cell.angle_gamma   90.00
#
_symmetry.space_group_name_H-M   'P 1'
#
loop_
_entity.id
_entity.type
_entity.pdbx_description
1 polymer ?
#
loop_
_entity_poly.entity_id
_entity_poly.type
_entity_poly.pdbx_seq_one_letter_code
_entity_poly.pdbx_strand_id
1 'polypeptide(L)'
;MDVFESELAAATNPATGYLLGAVAMVIDRDGTFLYRHASGRQFLDDLSPPLGTDCAIALTSAAKFVTNIAALQLVERGLLTLDEPINRHIPEIDKCLRVEKVAGAGQDGKPEVELRRPGRDVTLRHLLLYISGLCTGEAYEKYLGSDSAVPPIEFPEDVHYLLKIRSTHLFFEPGEGFDYGWSIYYVQLLVERLGGKRTYVEYANDYIFRALGMTTSTYGPAESPKIWERRLQMVRRVDGSNAAGKSRLVPCDEATQGITCSISDIARLFSDIMSPDCKLLRLQEHRDMLFEPQLEPGGPAHTSFMSDPINYGFLLPLQKGVSEQVSWSIFPRPKVNWTALGTVLEEDDTLPGLCIPRGTVTFEGMPNVIWTMNREKGRAMLFGNQILPVYDVDAHNMVTKFMRNAWKTFG
;
A
#
# COMPACT_ATOMS: atom_id res chain seq x y z
N MET A 1 19.02 -16.06 11.84
CA MET A 1 17.56 -15.86 11.78
C MET A 1 16.80 -16.88 12.64
N ASP A 2 17.48 -17.87 13.21
CA ASP A 2 16.91 -19.06 13.85
C ASP A 2 15.99 -18.77 15.04
N VAL A 3 16.32 -17.73 15.83
CA VAL A 3 15.45 -17.26 16.93
C VAL A 3 14.10 -16.80 16.37
N PHE A 4 14.12 -16.02 15.28
CA PHE A 4 12.89 -15.55 14.64
C PHE A 4 12.10 -16.72 14.04
N GLU A 5 12.75 -17.68 13.40
CA GLU A 5 12.06 -18.87 12.87
C GLU A 5 11.36 -19.68 13.98
N SER A 6 12.01 -19.82 15.13
CA SER A 6 11.43 -20.48 16.31
C SER A 6 10.22 -19.72 16.86
N GLU A 7 10.30 -18.39 16.97
CA GLU A 7 9.18 -17.55 17.36
C GLU A 7 8.01 -17.64 16.36
N LEU A 8 8.31 -17.67 15.07
CA LEU A 8 7.31 -17.77 14.02
C LEU A 8 6.63 -19.15 14.00
N ALA A 9 7.39 -20.22 14.22
CA ALA A 9 6.85 -21.57 14.37
C ALA A 9 5.91 -21.68 15.59
N ALA A 10 6.25 -21.02 16.70
CA ALA A 10 5.36 -20.92 17.85
C ALA A 10 4.09 -20.11 17.52
N ALA A 11 4.22 -18.98 16.83
CA ALA A 11 3.11 -18.13 16.44
C ALA A 11 2.14 -18.80 15.44
N THR A 12 2.63 -19.71 14.61
CA THR A 12 1.86 -20.44 13.60
C THR A 12 1.50 -21.87 14.01
N ASN A 13 1.79 -22.26 15.26
CA ASN A 13 1.48 -23.59 15.77
C ASN A 13 -0.04 -23.87 15.67
N PRO A 14 -0.48 -24.97 15.04
CA PRO A 14 -1.91 -25.26 14.87
C PRO A 14 -2.68 -25.37 16.19
N ALA A 15 -2.04 -25.85 17.26
CA ALA A 15 -2.68 -26.02 18.57
C ALA A 15 -2.67 -24.72 19.40
N THR A 16 -1.58 -23.96 19.39
CA THR A 16 -1.35 -22.86 20.35
C THR A 16 -1.10 -21.49 19.72
N GLY A 17 -0.81 -21.42 18.43
CA GLY A 17 -0.44 -20.20 17.72
C GLY A 17 -1.61 -19.25 17.46
N TYR A 18 -1.29 -18.00 17.12
CA TYR A 18 -2.27 -16.94 16.82
C TYR A 18 -2.30 -16.55 15.33
N LEU A 19 -1.45 -17.14 14.49
CA LEU A 19 -1.41 -16.99 13.04
C LEU A 19 -1.78 -18.30 12.35
N LEU A 20 -2.40 -18.21 11.17
CA LEU A 20 -2.59 -19.36 10.29
C LEU A 20 -1.25 -19.81 9.67
N GLY A 21 -0.55 -18.84 9.09
CA GLY A 21 0.75 -19.02 8.47
C GLY A 21 1.36 -17.66 8.15
N ALA A 22 2.64 -17.66 7.81
CA ALA A 22 3.32 -16.46 7.31
C ALA A 22 4.51 -16.81 6.44
N VAL A 23 4.88 -15.89 5.58
CA VAL A 23 6.03 -15.99 4.69
C VAL A 23 6.90 -14.75 4.79
N ALA A 24 8.21 -14.96 4.74
CA ALA A 24 9.24 -13.95 4.90
C ALA A 24 10.30 -14.13 3.81
N MET A 25 10.74 -13.03 3.20
CA MET A 25 11.84 -13.04 2.23
C MET A 25 12.80 -11.87 2.42
N VAL A 26 14.06 -12.11 2.06
CA VAL A 26 15.07 -11.08 1.79
C VAL A 26 15.73 -11.43 0.47
N ILE A 27 15.79 -10.46 -0.44
CA ILE A 27 16.50 -10.58 -1.72
C ILE A 27 17.58 -9.52 -1.85
N ASP A 28 18.60 -9.81 -2.64
CA ASP A 28 19.51 -8.79 -3.16
C ASP A 28 18.95 -8.11 -4.42
N ARG A 29 19.73 -7.18 -4.98
CA ARG A 29 19.36 -6.44 -6.19
C ARG A 29 19.15 -7.31 -7.42
N ASP A 30 19.82 -8.47 -7.48
CA ASP A 30 19.76 -9.39 -8.62
C ASP A 30 18.58 -10.37 -8.51
N GLY A 31 17.80 -10.26 -7.43
CA GLY A 31 16.67 -11.14 -7.15
C GLY A 31 17.07 -12.46 -6.50
N THR A 32 18.32 -12.58 -6.03
CA THR A 32 18.78 -13.76 -5.29
C THR A 32 18.18 -13.74 -3.90
N PHE A 33 17.54 -14.85 -3.51
CA PHE A 33 17.03 -15.01 -2.15
C PHE A 33 18.18 -15.22 -1.16
N LEU A 34 18.45 -14.21 -0.33
CA LEU A 34 19.37 -14.29 0.80
C LEU A 34 18.70 -14.97 2.00
N TYR A 35 17.38 -14.83 2.11
CA TYR A 35 16.55 -15.49 3.10
C TYR A 35 15.16 -15.74 2.54
N ARG A 36 14.60 -16.91 2.84
CA ARG A 36 13.24 -17.27 2.43
C ARG A 36 12.70 -18.33 3.37
N HIS A 37 11.67 -17.99 4.13
CA HIS A 37 11.10 -18.87 5.14
C HIS A 37 9.58 -18.75 5.16
N ALA A 38 8.89 -19.87 5.35
CA ALA A 38 7.46 -19.93 5.57
C ALA A 38 7.16 -20.87 6.73
N SER A 39 6.13 -20.54 7.51
CA SER A 39 5.70 -21.33 8.65
C SER A 39 4.17 -21.35 8.74
N GLY A 40 3.64 -22.38 9.39
CA GLY A 40 2.19 -22.61 9.51
C GLY A 40 1.58 -23.39 8.35
N ARG A 41 0.28 -23.20 8.16
CA ARG A 41 -0.52 -23.92 7.17
C ARG A 41 -1.04 -22.96 6.10
N GLN A 42 -1.34 -23.51 4.94
CA GLN A 42 -1.86 -22.72 3.83
C GLN A 42 -3.34 -22.34 3.97
N PHE A 43 -4.16 -23.25 4.50
CA PHE A 43 -5.59 -23.09 4.73
C PHE A 43 -5.93 -23.35 6.19
N LEU A 44 -7.05 -22.78 6.65
CA LEU A 44 -7.51 -22.96 8.03
C LEU A 44 -7.88 -24.40 8.37
N ASP A 45 -8.17 -25.22 7.37
CA ASP A 45 -8.48 -26.65 7.48
C ASP A 45 -7.38 -27.46 8.19
N ASP A 46 -7.77 -28.46 8.99
CA ASP A 46 -6.81 -29.24 9.78
C ASP A 46 -5.97 -30.22 8.97
N LEU A 47 -6.44 -30.61 7.79
CA LEU A 47 -5.71 -31.42 6.82
C LEU A 47 -4.91 -30.56 5.82
N SER A 48 -4.91 -29.23 6.01
CA SER A 48 -4.17 -28.32 5.13
C SER A 48 -2.68 -28.68 5.09
N PRO A 49 -2.04 -28.62 3.90
CA PRO A 49 -0.60 -28.77 3.79
C PRO A 49 0.14 -27.63 4.54
N PRO A 50 1.41 -27.87 4.91
CA PRO A 50 2.31 -26.81 5.36
C PRO A 50 2.40 -25.69 4.32
N LEU A 51 2.57 -24.45 4.78
CA LEU A 51 2.74 -23.30 3.90
C LEU A 51 4.08 -23.39 3.14
N GLY A 52 4.03 -23.33 1.82
CA GLY A 52 5.23 -23.28 0.98
C GLY A 52 5.85 -21.89 0.94
N THR A 53 7.18 -21.81 0.75
CA THR A 53 7.90 -20.53 0.65
C THR A 53 7.58 -19.74 -0.63
N ASP A 54 6.97 -20.39 -1.63
CA ASP A 54 6.47 -19.78 -2.88
C ASP A 54 4.95 -19.70 -2.94
N CYS A 55 4.29 -19.64 -1.78
CA CYS A 55 2.87 -19.36 -1.71
C CYS A 55 2.53 -18.02 -2.38
N ALA A 56 1.27 -17.90 -2.81
CA ALA A 56 0.73 -16.62 -3.24
C ALA A 56 0.20 -15.84 -2.03
N ILE A 57 0.39 -14.53 -2.02
CA ILE A 57 -0.17 -13.63 -0.99
C ILE A 57 -0.89 -12.47 -1.68
N ALA A 58 -1.99 -12.01 -1.09
CA ALA A 58 -2.61 -10.76 -1.50
C ALA A 58 -1.80 -9.60 -0.90
N LEU A 59 -1.35 -8.68 -1.76
CA LEU A 59 -0.62 -7.49 -1.33
C LEU A 59 -1.55 -6.30 -1.07
N THR A 60 -2.76 -6.31 -1.64
CA THR A 60 -3.72 -5.21 -1.55
C THR A 60 -3.05 -3.85 -1.83
N SER A 61 -3.08 -2.92 -0.88
CA SER A 61 -2.42 -1.63 -0.88
C SER A 61 -0.91 -1.68 -1.06
N ALA A 62 -0.24 -2.73 -0.57
CA ALA A 62 1.22 -2.86 -0.64
C ALA A 62 1.72 -2.93 -2.09
N ALA A 63 0.85 -3.15 -3.08
CA ALA A 63 1.19 -3.20 -4.49
C ALA A 63 0.65 -2.01 -5.31
N LYS A 64 0.13 -0.94 -4.70
CA LYS A 64 -0.36 0.23 -5.45
C LYS A 64 0.72 0.88 -6.31
N PHE A 65 1.98 0.75 -5.91
CA PHE A 65 3.10 1.23 -6.69
C PHE A 65 3.19 0.60 -8.10
N VAL A 66 2.60 -0.58 -8.32
CA VAL A 66 2.49 -1.20 -9.66
C VAL A 66 1.67 -0.30 -10.61
N THR A 67 0.59 0.30 -10.10
CA THR A 67 -0.21 1.26 -10.86
C THR A 67 0.57 2.54 -11.15
N ASN A 68 1.40 3.00 -10.21
CA ASN A 68 2.28 4.15 -10.41
C ASN A 68 3.32 3.88 -11.50
N ILE A 69 3.95 2.70 -11.50
CA ILE A 69 4.84 2.26 -12.58
C ILE A 69 4.11 2.23 -13.93
N ALA A 70 2.89 1.69 -13.97
CA ALA A 70 2.09 1.66 -15.19
C ALA A 70 1.82 3.05 -15.76
N ALA A 71 1.54 4.04 -14.92
CA ALA A 71 1.34 5.42 -15.36
C ALA A 71 2.65 6.09 -15.80
N LEU A 72 3.76 5.85 -15.10
CA LEU A 72 5.08 6.34 -15.52
C LEU A 72 5.50 5.76 -16.88
N GLN A 73 5.13 4.51 -17.19
CA GLN A 73 5.32 3.95 -18.54
C GLN A 73 4.55 4.73 -19.62
N LEU A 74 3.39 5.29 -19.31
CA LEU A 74 2.67 6.15 -20.26
C LEU A 74 3.38 7.50 -20.45
N VAL A 75 3.98 8.05 -19.38
CA VAL A 75 4.82 9.25 -19.45
C VAL A 75 6.04 9.01 -20.35
N GLU A 76 6.74 7.89 -20.17
CA GLU A 76 7.88 7.52 -21.03
C GLU A 76 7.50 7.33 -22.50
N ARG A 77 6.25 6.97 -22.78
CA ARG A 77 5.70 6.85 -24.14
C ARG A 77 5.19 8.19 -24.70
N GLY A 78 5.26 9.28 -23.93
CA GLY A 78 4.79 10.60 -24.33
C GLY A 78 3.26 10.71 -24.46
N LEU A 79 2.51 9.83 -23.80
CA LEU A 79 1.04 9.81 -23.86
C LEU A 79 0.39 10.80 -22.90
N LEU A 80 1.10 11.14 -21.82
CA LEU A 80 0.79 12.22 -20.90
C LEU A 80 2.07 12.73 -20.23
N THR A 81 2.01 13.85 -19.52
CA THR A 81 3.13 14.33 -18.71
C THR A 81 2.79 14.26 -17.21
N LEU A 82 3.81 14.40 -16.35
CA LEU A 82 3.60 14.44 -14.90
C LEU A 82 2.81 15.66 -14.44
N ASP A 83 2.96 16.80 -15.14
CA ASP A 83 2.54 18.12 -14.66
C ASP A 83 1.45 18.77 -15.52
N GLU A 84 0.99 18.12 -16.58
CA GLU A 84 -0.20 18.58 -17.29
C GLU A 84 -1.49 18.30 -16.49
N PRO A 85 -2.52 19.15 -16.63
CA PRO A 85 -3.84 18.89 -16.06
C PRO A 85 -4.44 17.56 -16.55
N ILE A 86 -4.88 16.71 -15.62
CA ILE A 86 -5.46 15.41 -15.97
C ILE A 86 -6.85 15.53 -16.58
N ASN A 87 -7.54 16.68 -16.43
CA ASN A 87 -8.87 16.88 -17.01
C ASN A 87 -8.91 16.77 -18.54
N ARG A 88 -7.76 16.88 -19.21
CA ARG A 88 -7.60 16.57 -20.64
C ARG A 88 -7.90 15.10 -20.96
N HIS A 89 -7.68 14.20 -20.00
CA HIS A 89 -7.82 12.75 -20.12
C HIS A 89 -8.96 12.18 -19.25
N ILE A 90 -9.28 12.87 -18.15
CA ILE A 90 -10.38 12.58 -17.22
C ILE A 90 -11.15 13.88 -16.96
N PRO A 91 -11.94 14.38 -17.92
CA PRO A 91 -12.71 15.62 -17.75
C PRO A 91 -13.68 15.56 -16.56
N GLU A 92 -14.06 14.36 -16.13
CA GLU A 92 -14.89 14.15 -14.94
C GLU A 92 -14.27 14.67 -13.64
N ILE A 93 -12.94 14.83 -13.58
CA ILE A 93 -12.25 15.42 -12.41
C ILE A 93 -12.69 16.88 -12.17
N ASP A 94 -13.17 17.60 -13.20
CA ASP A 94 -13.63 18.99 -13.04
C ASP A 94 -14.87 19.09 -12.14
N LYS A 95 -15.58 17.97 -11.90
CA LYS A 95 -16.65 17.89 -10.91
C LYS A 95 -16.15 17.77 -9.47
N CYS A 96 -14.90 17.40 -9.26
CA CYS A 96 -14.28 17.31 -7.95
C CYS A 96 -13.86 18.71 -7.47
N LEU A 97 -14.84 19.47 -6.98
CA LEU A 97 -14.65 20.79 -6.36
C LEU A 97 -13.89 20.70 -5.02
N ARG A 98 -13.29 21.81 -4.60
CA ARG A 98 -12.63 21.95 -3.29
C ARG A 98 -13.66 22.20 -2.19
N VAL A 99 -13.58 21.42 -1.10
CA VAL A 99 -14.36 21.60 0.13
C VAL A 99 -13.70 22.61 1.04
N GLU A 100 -14.47 23.58 1.54
CA GLU A 100 -14.05 24.54 2.56
C GLU A 100 -15.06 24.58 3.70
N LYS A 101 -14.57 24.41 4.93
CA LYS A 101 -15.42 24.55 6.12
C LYS A 101 -15.68 26.04 6.38
N VAL A 102 -16.95 26.41 6.51
CA VAL A 102 -17.34 27.79 6.85
C VAL A 102 -17.78 27.91 8.31
N ALA A 103 -17.72 29.13 8.83
CA ALA A 103 -18.10 29.40 10.22
C ALA A 103 -19.62 29.40 10.37
N GLY A 104 -20.16 28.38 11.02
CA GLY A 104 -21.59 28.22 11.23
C GLY A 104 -21.94 26.78 11.60
N ALA A 105 -23.12 26.60 12.19
CA ALA A 105 -23.75 25.29 12.23
C ALA A 105 -24.56 25.14 10.95
N GLY A 106 -24.23 24.12 10.15
CA GLY A 106 -25.01 23.74 8.98
C GLY A 106 -26.35 23.11 9.37
N GLN A 107 -27.10 22.67 8.37
CA GLN A 107 -28.38 22.00 8.60
C GLN A 107 -28.19 20.70 9.42
N ASP A 108 -29.17 20.40 10.26
CA ASP A 108 -29.20 19.20 11.10
C ASP A 108 -28.01 19.03 12.05
N GLY A 109 -27.35 20.14 12.43
CA GLY A 109 -26.22 20.14 13.38
C GLY A 109 -24.88 19.72 12.76
N LYS A 110 -24.81 19.55 11.44
CA LYS A 110 -23.59 19.23 10.70
C LYS A 110 -22.74 20.49 10.47
N PRO A 111 -21.43 20.37 10.21
CA PRO A 111 -20.63 21.52 9.77
C PRO A 111 -21.17 22.05 8.43
N GLU A 112 -21.20 23.37 8.28
CA GLU A 112 -21.48 24.00 6.99
C GLU A 112 -20.21 24.01 6.13
N VAL A 113 -20.36 23.69 4.84
CA VAL A 113 -19.26 23.67 3.88
C VAL A 113 -19.63 24.40 2.60
N GLU A 114 -18.66 25.06 1.99
CA GLU A 114 -18.75 25.61 0.64
C GLU A 114 -17.93 24.77 -0.33
N LEU A 115 -18.41 24.68 -1.56
CA LEU A 115 -17.71 24.04 -2.67
C LEU A 115 -17.26 25.12 -3.66
N ARG A 116 -15.97 25.13 -3.98
CA ARG A 116 -15.42 26.03 -4.99
C ARG A 116 -14.49 25.33 -5.96
N ARG A 117 -14.21 25.96 -7.09
CA ARG A 117 -13.17 25.45 -8.01
C ARG A 117 -11.81 25.47 -7.28
N PRO A 118 -10.99 24.41 -7.37
CA PRO A 118 -9.63 24.44 -6.85
C PRO A 118 -8.81 25.53 -7.57
N GLY A 119 -7.84 26.10 -6.86
CA GLY A 119 -6.95 27.13 -7.40
C GLY A 119 -5.93 26.58 -8.40
N ARG A 120 -5.73 25.25 -8.43
CA ARG A 120 -4.85 24.53 -9.35
C ARG A 120 -5.56 23.30 -9.89
N ASP A 121 -5.24 22.92 -11.12
CA ASP A 121 -5.74 21.66 -11.68
C ASP A 121 -4.97 20.47 -11.07
N VAL A 122 -5.63 19.31 -10.98
CA VAL A 122 -4.99 18.06 -10.56
C VAL A 122 -4.09 17.55 -11.69
N THR A 123 -2.88 17.10 -11.36
CA THR A 123 -1.88 16.54 -12.30
C THR A 123 -1.60 15.08 -11.98
N LEU A 124 -0.93 14.36 -12.87
CA LEU A 124 -0.49 12.98 -12.59
C LEU A 124 0.45 12.95 -11.38
N ARG A 125 1.38 13.91 -11.26
CA ARG A 125 2.27 14.03 -10.10
C ARG A 125 1.49 14.14 -8.79
N HIS A 126 0.42 14.92 -8.77
CA HIS A 126 -0.44 15.03 -7.58
C HIS A 126 -1.06 13.68 -7.20
N LEU A 127 -1.51 12.90 -8.19
CA LEU A 127 -2.10 11.58 -7.96
C LEU A 127 -1.09 10.55 -7.46
N LEU A 128 0.09 10.45 -8.10
CA LEU A 128 1.14 9.48 -7.76
C LEU A 128 1.67 9.67 -6.33
N LEU A 129 1.67 10.92 -5.85
CA LEU A 129 2.20 11.31 -4.55
C LEU A 129 1.12 11.52 -3.47
N TYR A 130 -0.15 11.23 -3.76
CA TYR A 130 -1.26 11.42 -2.82
C TYR A 130 -1.42 12.85 -2.27
N ILE A 131 -1.02 13.83 -3.09
CA ILE A 131 -1.17 15.27 -2.85
C ILE A 131 -2.23 15.91 -3.76
N SER A 132 -2.91 15.07 -4.54
CA SER A 132 -4.36 15.01 -4.73
C SER A 132 -5.26 16.18 -4.34
N GLY A 133 -5.67 16.11 -3.08
CA GLY A 133 -6.97 16.59 -2.60
C GLY A 133 -8.03 15.49 -2.60
N LEU A 134 -7.98 14.50 -3.51
CA LEU A 134 -8.89 13.35 -3.48
C LEU A 134 -8.66 12.53 -2.21
N CYS A 135 -9.70 12.40 -1.39
CA CYS A 135 -9.65 11.74 -0.10
C CYS A 135 -10.64 10.56 -0.04
N THR A 136 -10.93 10.06 1.16
CA THR A 136 -12.04 9.13 1.41
C THR A 136 -13.13 9.85 2.22
N GLY A 137 -14.32 9.24 2.33
CA GLY A 137 -15.35 9.75 3.25
C GLY A 137 -14.91 9.72 4.72
N GLU A 138 -14.04 8.77 5.10
CA GLU A 138 -13.44 8.71 6.45
C GLU A 138 -12.59 9.96 6.76
N ALA A 139 -11.96 10.56 5.74
CA ALA A 139 -11.23 11.81 5.92
C ALA A 139 -12.20 12.96 6.26
N TYR A 140 -13.33 13.06 5.56
CA TYR A 140 -14.36 14.06 5.91
C TYR A 140 -14.92 13.83 7.30
N GLU A 141 -15.20 12.58 7.68
CA GLU A 141 -15.64 12.26 9.04
C GLU A 141 -14.61 12.71 10.08
N LYS A 142 -13.33 12.38 9.87
CA LYS A 142 -12.24 12.73 10.79
C LYS A 142 -12.05 14.24 10.96
N TYR A 143 -12.11 15.01 9.88
CA TYR A 143 -11.73 16.43 9.90
C TYR A 143 -12.91 17.40 9.96
N LEU A 144 -14.07 17.02 9.42
CA LEU A 144 -15.28 17.82 9.47
C LEU A 144 -16.22 17.37 10.60
N GLY A 145 -16.12 16.11 11.05
CA GLY A 145 -17.07 15.50 11.99
C GLY A 145 -18.34 15.01 11.32
N SER A 146 -18.39 15.00 9.99
CA SER A 146 -19.47 14.37 9.21
C SER A 146 -19.07 14.24 7.75
N ASP A 147 -19.00 13.01 7.23
CA ASP A 147 -18.88 12.75 5.78
C ASP A 147 -20.09 13.32 5.02
N SER A 148 -21.29 13.11 5.58
CA SER A 148 -22.56 13.56 4.98
C SER A 148 -22.78 15.07 4.95
N ALA A 149 -21.85 15.87 5.48
CA ALA A 149 -21.86 17.32 5.32
C ALA A 149 -21.40 17.76 3.93
N VAL A 150 -20.64 16.91 3.23
CA VAL A 150 -20.16 17.18 1.88
C VAL A 150 -21.18 16.65 0.86
N PRO A 151 -21.72 17.50 -0.04
CA PRO A 151 -22.61 17.04 -1.09
C PRO A 151 -21.94 15.98 -1.98
N PRO A 152 -22.66 14.93 -2.42
CA PRO A 152 -22.09 13.93 -3.32
C PRO A 152 -21.82 14.53 -4.71
N ILE A 153 -20.86 13.95 -5.42
CA ILE A 153 -20.61 14.29 -6.82
C ILE A 153 -21.61 13.55 -7.70
N GLU A 154 -22.40 14.28 -8.47
CA GLU A 154 -23.31 13.69 -9.44
C GLU A 154 -22.60 13.40 -10.78
N PHE A 155 -22.58 12.13 -11.17
CA PHE A 155 -22.11 11.70 -12.48
C PHE A 155 -23.25 11.13 -13.34
N PRO A 156 -23.12 11.19 -14.68
CA PRO A 156 -24.02 10.45 -15.57
C PRO A 156 -24.05 8.94 -15.28
N GLU A 157 -25.18 8.30 -15.59
CA GLU A 157 -25.39 6.86 -15.44
C GLU A 157 -24.36 6.01 -16.20
N ASP A 158 -23.79 6.49 -17.29
CA ASP A 158 -22.82 5.77 -18.12
C ASP A 158 -21.35 6.08 -17.77
N VAL A 159 -21.10 6.90 -16.73
CA VAL A 159 -19.71 7.20 -16.31
C VAL A 159 -18.97 5.92 -15.90
N HIS A 160 -17.65 5.94 -16.10
CA HIS A 160 -16.78 4.84 -15.71
C HIS A 160 -16.97 4.44 -14.23
N TYR A 161 -17.06 3.15 -13.96
CA TYR A 161 -17.44 2.63 -12.63
C TYR A 161 -16.52 3.14 -11.50
N LEU A 162 -15.20 3.24 -11.74
CA LEU A 162 -14.26 3.78 -10.75
C LEU A 162 -14.64 5.20 -10.31
N LEU A 163 -15.11 6.05 -11.22
CA LEU A 163 -15.51 7.42 -10.87
C LEU A 163 -16.75 7.42 -9.99
N LYS A 164 -17.70 6.50 -10.21
CA LYS A 164 -18.89 6.37 -9.36
C LYS A 164 -18.57 5.99 -7.92
N ILE A 165 -17.61 5.09 -7.73
CA ILE A 165 -17.34 4.49 -6.42
C ILE A 165 -16.10 5.04 -5.71
N ARG A 166 -15.24 5.80 -6.40
CA ARG A 166 -13.93 6.28 -5.91
C ARG A 166 -13.69 7.76 -6.23
N SER A 167 -14.72 8.60 -6.17
CA SER A 167 -14.57 10.06 -6.30
C SER A 167 -15.09 10.78 -5.07
N THR A 168 -14.33 11.76 -4.60
CA THR A 168 -14.74 12.75 -3.61
C THR A 168 -14.48 14.14 -4.16
N HIS A 169 -15.09 15.15 -3.53
CA HIS A 169 -14.57 16.50 -3.62
C HIS A 169 -13.13 16.57 -3.07
N LEU A 170 -12.39 17.61 -3.38
CA LEU A 170 -11.02 17.78 -2.91
C LEU A 170 -11.03 18.31 -1.48
N PHE A 171 -10.30 17.67 -0.57
CA PHE A 171 -10.18 18.09 0.82
C PHE A 171 -9.16 19.23 1.01
N PHE A 172 -8.09 19.23 0.21
CA PHE A 172 -7.07 20.28 0.13
C PHE A 172 -6.78 20.71 -1.32
N GLU A 173 -6.05 21.82 -1.50
CA GLU A 173 -5.63 22.28 -2.84
C GLU A 173 -4.60 21.30 -3.37
N PRO A 174 -4.64 20.93 -4.67
CA PRO A 174 -3.65 20.04 -5.24
C PRO A 174 -2.22 20.54 -4.96
N GLY A 175 -1.44 19.70 -4.28
CA GLY A 175 -0.06 19.97 -3.86
C GLY A 175 0.11 20.60 -2.47
N GLU A 176 -0.98 20.97 -1.77
CA GLU A 176 -0.91 21.69 -0.48
C GLU A 176 -1.24 20.81 0.74
N GLY A 177 -1.48 19.53 0.55
CA GLY A 177 -1.76 18.57 1.62
C GLY A 177 -1.39 17.15 1.21
N PHE A 178 -1.63 16.19 2.10
CA PHE A 178 -1.41 14.77 1.87
C PHE A 178 -2.58 13.97 2.42
N ASP A 179 -3.16 13.09 1.60
CA ASP A 179 -4.15 12.10 2.00
C ASP A 179 -4.07 10.89 1.06
N TYR A 180 -3.92 9.70 1.65
CA TYR A 180 -3.76 8.46 0.89
C TYR A 180 -4.98 8.14 0.02
N GLY A 181 -6.19 8.54 0.43
CA GLY A 181 -7.36 8.75 -0.41
C GLY A 181 -7.62 7.76 -1.55
N TRP A 182 -8.19 8.30 -2.63
CA TRP A 182 -8.59 7.53 -3.82
C TRP A 182 -7.80 7.89 -5.09
N SER A 183 -6.74 8.69 -4.96
CA SER A 183 -5.90 9.14 -6.09
C SER A 183 -5.46 7.98 -7.01
N ILE A 184 -5.14 6.81 -6.46
CA ILE A 184 -4.70 5.66 -7.25
C ILE A 184 -5.71 5.16 -8.29
N TYR A 185 -7.02 5.33 -8.04
CA TYR A 185 -8.04 4.85 -8.96
C TYR A 185 -8.18 5.76 -10.18
N TYR A 186 -7.84 7.04 -10.03
CA TYR A 186 -7.68 7.95 -11.15
C TYR A 186 -6.41 7.62 -11.95
N VAL A 187 -5.31 7.22 -11.29
CA VAL A 187 -4.11 6.70 -11.98
C VAL A 187 -4.46 5.44 -12.77
N GLN A 188 -5.21 4.52 -12.18
CA GLN A 188 -5.71 3.33 -12.87
C GLN A 188 -6.55 3.68 -14.10
N LEU A 189 -7.46 4.65 -13.98
CA LEU A 189 -8.30 5.11 -15.08
C LEU A 189 -7.49 5.78 -16.20
N LEU A 190 -6.45 6.55 -15.88
CA LEU A 190 -5.52 7.09 -16.87
C LEU A 190 -4.83 5.97 -17.64
N VAL A 191 -4.35 4.94 -16.94
CA VAL A 191 -3.72 3.77 -17.56
C VAL A 191 -4.70 3.04 -18.47
N GLU A 192 -5.95 2.88 -18.06
CA GLU A 192 -6.97 2.24 -18.89
C GLU A 192 -7.30 3.05 -20.15
N ARG A 193 -7.49 4.37 -20.01
CA ARG A 193 -7.85 5.26 -21.14
C ARG A 193 -6.73 5.44 -22.15
N LEU A 194 -5.47 5.51 -21.69
CA LEU A 194 -4.33 5.87 -22.52
C LEU A 194 -3.44 4.68 -22.88
N GLY A 195 -3.51 3.58 -22.12
CA GLY A 195 -2.58 2.46 -22.24
C GLY A 195 -2.79 1.53 -23.44
N GLY A 196 -3.81 1.77 -24.27
CA GLY A 196 -4.08 0.99 -25.48
C GLY A 196 -4.54 -0.45 -25.19
N LYS A 197 -5.11 -0.69 -24.01
CA LYS A 197 -5.69 -1.97 -23.58
C LYS A 197 -7.14 -1.74 -23.16
N ARG A 198 -7.95 -2.80 -23.16
CA ARG A 198 -9.38 -2.66 -22.84
C ARG A 198 -9.61 -2.44 -21.34
N THR A 199 -8.72 -2.97 -20.50
CA THR A 199 -8.78 -2.80 -19.06
C THR A 199 -7.40 -2.53 -18.48
N TYR A 200 -7.36 -1.92 -17.30
CA TYR A 200 -6.12 -1.82 -16.52
C TYR A 200 -5.45 -3.18 -16.27
N VAL A 201 -6.24 -4.23 -15.99
CA VAL A 201 -5.69 -5.57 -15.70
C VAL A 201 -4.97 -6.16 -16.92
N GLU A 202 -5.52 -5.96 -18.12
CA GLU A 202 -4.84 -6.35 -19.36
C GLU A 202 -3.52 -5.58 -19.55
N TYR A 203 -3.49 -4.29 -19.22
CA TYR A 203 -2.26 -3.50 -19.25
C TYR A 203 -1.19 -4.05 -18.29
N ALA A 204 -1.54 -4.25 -17.03
CA ALA A 204 -0.60 -4.77 -16.03
C ALA A 204 -0.09 -6.18 -16.39
N ASN A 205 -0.98 -7.05 -16.91
CA ASN A 205 -0.58 -8.38 -17.37
C ASN A 205 0.47 -8.30 -18.49
N ASP A 206 0.25 -7.44 -19.49
CA ASP A 206 1.08 -7.38 -20.69
C ASP A 206 2.41 -6.62 -20.45
N TYR A 207 2.34 -5.45 -19.84
CA TYR A 207 3.47 -4.51 -19.75
C TYR A 207 4.23 -4.57 -18.43
N ILE A 208 3.74 -5.35 -17.46
CA ILE A 208 4.42 -5.55 -16.16
C ILE A 208 4.68 -7.04 -15.94
N PHE A 209 3.62 -7.84 -15.80
CA PHE A 209 3.79 -9.23 -15.38
C PHE A 209 4.51 -10.07 -16.44
N ARG A 210 4.08 -10.03 -17.71
CA ARG A 210 4.78 -10.75 -18.78
C ARG A 210 6.19 -10.21 -19.01
N ALA A 211 6.38 -8.90 -18.95
CA ALA A 211 7.69 -8.27 -19.11
C ALA A 211 8.72 -8.78 -18.08
N LEU A 212 8.27 -9.09 -16.87
CA LEU A 212 9.10 -9.65 -15.79
C LEU A 212 9.00 -11.17 -15.63
N GLY A 213 8.19 -11.86 -16.43
CA GLY A 213 7.96 -13.31 -16.27
C GLY A 213 7.19 -13.69 -14.99
N MET A 214 6.36 -12.78 -14.46
CA MET A 214 5.53 -12.99 -13.28
C MET A 214 4.29 -13.84 -13.61
N THR A 215 4.47 -15.15 -13.77
CA THR A 215 3.42 -16.08 -14.27
C THR A 215 2.43 -16.56 -13.22
N THR A 216 2.58 -16.13 -11.97
CA THR A 216 1.74 -16.48 -10.81
C THR A 216 1.36 -15.17 -10.09
N SER A 217 0.91 -14.19 -10.88
CA SER A 217 0.44 -12.87 -10.45
C SER A 217 -0.88 -12.53 -11.14
N THR A 218 -1.84 -11.96 -10.40
CA THR A 218 -3.13 -11.54 -10.96
C THR A 218 -3.83 -10.50 -10.07
N TYR A 219 -4.71 -9.69 -10.67
CA TYR A 219 -5.69 -8.87 -9.96
C TYR A 219 -7.01 -9.63 -9.67
N GLY A 220 -7.23 -10.77 -10.33
CA GLY A 220 -8.40 -11.65 -10.16
C GLY A 220 -8.00 -13.04 -9.68
N PRO A 221 -7.62 -13.22 -8.40
CA PRO A 221 -7.11 -14.50 -7.89
C PRO A 221 -8.13 -15.64 -7.94
N ALA A 222 -9.40 -15.36 -7.66
CA ALA A 222 -10.47 -16.36 -7.71
C ALA A 222 -10.72 -16.92 -9.13
N GLU A 223 -10.35 -16.16 -10.16
CA GLU A 223 -10.45 -16.56 -11.57
C GLU A 223 -9.22 -17.35 -12.06
N SER A 224 -8.19 -17.51 -11.20
CA SER A 224 -6.95 -18.20 -11.52
C SER A 224 -6.72 -19.38 -10.57
N PRO A 225 -7.16 -20.61 -10.92
CA PRO A 225 -7.02 -21.80 -10.06
C PRO A 225 -5.57 -22.02 -9.60
N LYS A 226 -4.60 -21.86 -10.50
CA LYS A 226 -3.15 -21.97 -10.20
C LYS A 226 -2.71 -21.06 -9.05
N ILE A 227 -3.25 -19.84 -8.98
CA ILE A 227 -2.91 -18.86 -7.93
C ILE A 227 -3.75 -19.12 -6.69
N TRP A 228 -5.06 -19.35 -6.88
CA TRP A 228 -6.00 -19.59 -5.80
C TRP A 228 -5.60 -20.78 -4.93
N GLU A 229 -5.20 -21.89 -5.55
CA GLU A 229 -4.77 -23.12 -4.87
C GLU A 229 -3.44 -22.99 -4.14
N ARG A 230 -2.63 -21.95 -4.43
CA ARG A 230 -1.32 -21.69 -3.82
C ARG A 230 -1.34 -20.57 -2.80
N ARG A 231 -2.47 -19.88 -2.63
CA ARG A 231 -2.55 -18.72 -1.76
C ARG A 231 -2.43 -19.12 -0.29
N LEU A 232 -1.73 -18.32 0.50
CA LEU A 232 -1.97 -18.29 1.94
C LEU A 232 -3.37 -17.71 2.14
N GLN A 233 -4.30 -18.52 2.66
CA GLN A 233 -5.68 -18.13 2.86
C GLN A 233 -5.78 -16.91 3.78
N MET A 234 -6.57 -15.92 3.35
CA MET A 234 -6.89 -14.80 4.20
C MET A 234 -7.84 -15.23 5.32
N VAL A 235 -7.51 -14.84 6.54
CA VAL A 235 -8.31 -15.15 7.73
C VAL A 235 -8.59 -13.89 8.54
N ARG A 236 -9.70 -13.89 9.26
CA ARG A 236 -10.08 -12.84 10.21
C ARG A 236 -10.03 -13.37 11.62
N ARG A 237 -9.37 -12.65 12.52
CA ARG A 237 -9.51 -12.83 13.96
C ARG A 237 -10.87 -12.31 14.39
N VAL A 238 -11.61 -13.15 15.10
CA VAL A 238 -12.91 -12.79 15.70
C VAL A 238 -12.84 -12.98 17.20
N ASP A 239 -13.67 -12.23 17.91
CA ASP A 239 -13.71 -12.25 19.37
C ASP A 239 -14.06 -13.63 19.94
N GLY A 240 -13.56 -13.86 21.15
CA GLY A 240 -13.68 -15.12 21.86
C GLY A 240 -12.55 -16.10 21.56
N SER A 241 -12.60 -17.23 22.26
CA SER A 241 -11.69 -18.34 22.06
C SER A 241 -12.42 -19.55 21.48
N ASN A 242 -11.70 -20.41 20.76
CA ASN A 242 -12.21 -21.75 20.47
C ASN A 242 -12.22 -22.59 21.78
N ALA A 243 -12.74 -23.82 21.71
CA ALA A 243 -12.85 -24.72 22.86
C ALA A 243 -11.51 -25.02 23.58
N ALA A 244 -10.37 -24.70 22.95
CA ALA A 244 -9.02 -24.86 23.50
C ALA A 244 -8.42 -23.54 24.05
N GLY A 245 -9.19 -22.45 24.13
CA GLY A 245 -8.69 -21.15 24.60
C GLY A 245 -7.91 -20.36 23.53
N LYS A 246 -7.82 -20.84 22.29
CA LYS A 246 -7.11 -20.20 21.17
C LYS A 246 -7.94 -19.06 20.59
N SER A 247 -7.29 -17.98 20.14
CA SER A 247 -7.96 -16.98 19.31
C SER A 247 -8.66 -17.64 18.11
N ARG A 248 -9.91 -17.25 17.89
CA ARG A 248 -10.70 -17.81 16.79
C ARG A 248 -10.36 -17.10 15.48
N LEU A 249 -9.98 -17.87 14.48
CA LEU A 249 -9.79 -17.42 13.11
C LEU A 249 -10.95 -17.94 12.25
N VAL A 250 -11.42 -17.14 11.30
CA VAL A 250 -12.41 -17.55 10.29
C VAL A 250 -11.90 -17.20 8.89
N PRO A 251 -12.22 -18.01 7.85
CA PRO A 251 -11.87 -17.67 6.48
C PRO A 251 -12.53 -16.37 6.03
N CYS A 252 -11.81 -15.54 5.28
CA CYS A 252 -12.34 -14.29 4.75
C CYS A 252 -11.67 -13.85 3.44
N ASP A 253 -11.29 -14.79 2.58
CA ASP A 253 -10.76 -14.42 1.27
C ASP A 253 -11.77 -13.53 0.51
N GLU A 254 -11.30 -12.41 -0.01
CA GLU A 254 -12.11 -11.43 -0.73
C GLU A 254 -11.35 -10.85 -1.92
N ALA A 255 -12.08 -10.19 -2.83
CA ALA A 255 -11.47 -9.43 -3.91
C ALA A 255 -10.82 -8.16 -3.34
N THR A 256 -9.49 -8.12 -3.30
CA THR A 256 -8.75 -7.06 -2.59
C THR A 256 -8.46 -5.81 -3.43
N GLN A 257 -8.88 -5.78 -4.70
CA GLN A 257 -8.58 -4.71 -5.66
C GLN A 257 -7.06 -4.45 -5.85
N GLY A 258 -6.21 -5.34 -5.37
CA GLY A 258 -4.76 -5.33 -5.56
C GLY A 258 -4.27 -6.65 -6.14
N ILE A 259 -2.95 -6.76 -6.34
CA ILE A 259 -2.37 -7.99 -6.87
C ILE A 259 -2.33 -9.08 -5.80
N THR A 260 -2.60 -10.31 -6.21
CA THR A 260 -2.18 -11.52 -5.52
C THR A 260 -1.07 -12.16 -6.34
N CYS A 261 0.08 -12.41 -5.73
CA CYS A 261 1.20 -13.00 -6.44
C CYS A 261 2.06 -13.92 -5.57
N SER A 262 2.83 -14.79 -6.23
CA SER A 262 3.84 -15.63 -5.58
C SER A 262 5.01 -14.80 -5.06
N ILE A 263 5.68 -15.32 -4.04
CA ILE A 263 6.90 -14.71 -3.47
C ILE A 263 8.01 -14.59 -4.52
N SER A 264 8.16 -15.57 -5.41
CA SER A 264 9.11 -15.44 -6.53
C SER A 264 8.73 -14.37 -7.55
N ASP A 265 7.46 -14.11 -7.78
CA ASP A 265 7.05 -13.06 -8.72
C ASP A 265 7.23 -11.66 -8.15
N ILE A 266 6.85 -11.42 -6.89
CA ILE A 266 7.11 -10.11 -6.26
C ILE A 266 8.61 -9.84 -6.12
N ALA A 267 9.43 -10.87 -5.89
CA ALA A 267 10.89 -10.74 -5.87
C ALA A 267 11.45 -10.26 -7.22
N ARG A 268 10.91 -10.75 -8.36
CA ARG A 268 11.31 -10.26 -9.69
C ARG A 268 10.98 -8.79 -9.88
N LEU A 269 9.80 -8.36 -9.42
CA LEU A 269 9.40 -6.96 -9.48
C LEU A 269 10.30 -6.07 -8.63
N PHE A 270 10.57 -6.47 -7.38
CA PHE A 270 11.47 -5.73 -6.48
C PHE A 270 12.90 -5.63 -7.03
N SER A 271 13.44 -6.74 -7.57
CA SER A 271 14.75 -6.74 -8.22
C SER A 271 14.79 -5.80 -9.43
N ASP A 272 13.76 -5.83 -10.30
CA ASP A 272 13.72 -4.98 -11.49
C ASP A 272 13.74 -3.49 -11.15
N ILE A 273 12.90 -3.04 -10.21
CA ILE A 273 12.82 -1.61 -9.87
C ILE A 273 14.04 -1.10 -9.11
N MET A 274 14.77 -1.96 -8.40
CA MET A 274 16.06 -1.60 -7.79
C MET A 274 17.24 -1.65 -8.79
N SER A 275 17.03 -2.25 -9.98
CA SER A 275 18.08 -2.44 -10.97
C SER A 275 18.40 -1.14 -11.72
N PRO A 276 19.69 -0.85 -11.98
CA PRO A 276 20.08 0.23 -12.90
C PRO A 276 19.68 -0.09 -14.35
N ASP A 277 19.33 -1.35 -14.65
CA ASP A 277 18.81 -1.82 -15.94
C ASP A 277 17.31 -2.19 -15.83
N CYS A 278 16.56 -1.47 -14.99
CA CYS A 278 15.11 -1.64 -14.81
C CYS A 278 14.39 -1.76 -16.17
N LYS A 279 13.67 -2.86 -16.36
CA LYS A 279 12.96 -3.15 -17.61
C LYS A 279 11.66 -2.37 -17.70
N LEU A 280 11.04 -2.09 -16.55
CA LEU A 280 9.72 -1.45 -16.50
C LEU A 280 9.77 0.06 -16.71
N LEU A 281 10.83 0.74 -16.25
CA LEU A 281 11.04 2.18 -16.37
C LEU A 281 12.46 2.45 -16.84
N ARG A 282 12.60 3.15 -17.98
CA ARG A 282 13.89 3.40 -18.62
C ARG A 282 14.51 4.72 -18.21
N LEU A 283 13.69 5.72 -17.87
CA LEU A 283 14.18 7.05 -17.52
C LEU A 283 14.63 7.09 -16.06
N GLN A 284 15.83 7.62 -15.84
CA GLN A 284 16.43 7.74 -14.50
C GLN A 284 15.51 8.53 -13.55
N GLU A 285 15.00 9.68 -14.00
CA GLU A 285 14.12 10.54 -13.19
C GLU A 285 12.86 9.82 -12.68
N HIS A 286 12.26 8.94 -13.49
CA HIS A 286 11.09 8.16 -13.07
C HIS A 286 11.45 7.05 -12.08
N ARG A 287 12.65 6.47 -12.20
CA ARG A 287 13.17 5.53 -11.20
C ARG A 287 13.54 6.23 -9.90
N ASP A 288 13.99 7.48 -9.97
CA ASP A 288 14.29 8.28 -8.79
C ASP A 288 13.01 8.68 -8.05
N MET A 289 11.91 8.95 -8.75
CA MET A 289 10.60 9.13 -8.11
C MET A 289 10.18 7.94 -7.23
N LEU A 290 10.66 6.72 -7.51
CA LEU A 290 10.37 5.53 -6.71
C LEU A 290 11.15 5.50 -5.38
N PHE A 291 12.33 6.13 -5.31
CA PHE A 291 13.27 5.96 -4.19
C PHE A 291 13.71 7.26 -3.50
N GLU A 292 13.45 8.41 -4.10
CA GLU A 292 13.91 9.71 -3.61
C GLU A 292 12.76 10.55 -3.07
N PRO A 293 12.97 11.34 -1.99
CA PRO A 293 11.97 12.26 -1.44
C PRO A 293 11.29 13.11 -2.51
N GLN A 294 9.95 13.13 -2.52
CA GLN A 294 9.16 13.89 -3.50
C GLN A 294 8.38 15.06 -2.91
N LEU A 295 8.25 15.15 -1.58
CA LEU A 295 7.61 16.28 -0.92
C LEU A 295 8.66 17.28 -0.45
N GLU A 296 8.42 18.56 -0.70
CA GLU A 296 9.30 19.63 -0.22
C GLU A 296 9.39 19.59 1.32
N PRO A 297 10.58 19.38 1.92
CA PRO A 297 10.74 19.29 3.36
C PRO A 297 10.23 20.54 4.07
N GLY A 298 9.30 20.35 5.01
CA GLY A 298 8.65 21.44 5.74
C GLY A 298 7.58 22.21 4.95
N GLY A 299 7.36 21.88 3.67
CA GLY A 299 6.25 22.40 2.89
C GLY A 299 4.88 21.92 3.38
N PRO A 300 3.77 22.44 2.81
CA PRO A 300 2.41 22.11 3.27
C PRO A 300 2.08 20.61 3.16
N ALA A 301 2.36 19.99 2.01
CA ALA A 301 2.11 18.56 1.80
C ALA A 301 2.96 17.68 2.73
N HIS A 302 4.26 17.99 2.89
CA HIS A 302 5.14 17.28 3.82
C HIS A 302 4.68 17.43 5.27
N THR A 303 4.27 18.63 5.68
CA THR A 303 3.74 18.88 7.02
C THR A 303 2.44 18.11 7.28
N SER A 304 1.55 18.05 6.28
CA SER A 304 0.33 17.23 6.33
C SER A 304 0.66 15.75 6.46
N PHE A 305 1.58 15.23 5.65
CA PHE A 305 2.07 13.85 5.70
C PHE A 305 2.63 13.50 7.10
N MET A 306 3.48 14.37 7.66
CA MET A 306 4.08 14.18 8.97
C MET A 306 3.09 14.29 10.14
N SER A 307 1.89 14.83 9.91
CA SER A 307 0.89 15.05 10.96
C SER A 307 0.22 13.76 11.45
N ASP A 308 0.21 12.72 10.62
CA ASP A 308 -0.41 11.43 10.95
C ASP A 308 0.64 10.32 11.05
N PRO A 309 0.84 9.72 12.25
CA PRO A 309 1.79 8.63 12.42
C PRO A 309 1.42 7.38 11.62
N ILE A 310 0.19 7.20 11.13
CA ILE A 310 -0.14 6.06 10.25
C ILE A 310 0.72 6.03 8.98
N ASN A 311 1.22 7.19 8.54
CA ASN A 311 1.97 7.30 7.30
C ASN A 311 3.40 6.73 7.38
N TYR A 312 3.92 6.50 8.58
CA TYR A 312 5.30 6.01 8.78
C TYR A 312 5.45 5.02 9.95
N GLY A 313 4.47 5.00 10.85
CA GLY A 313 4.49 4.28 12.11
C GLY A 313 4.32 2.78 11.99
N PHE A 314 3.83 2.27 10.86
CA PHE A 314 3.60 0.83 10.66
C PHE A 314 4.86 -0.05 10.76
N LEU A 315 6.06 0.54 10.70
CA LEU A 315 7.31 -0.18 10.98
C LEU A 315 7.58 -0.35 12.50
N LEU A 316 6.89 0.40 13.35
CA LEU A 316 7.01 0.33 14.81
C LEU A 316 6.03 -0.70 15.39
N PRO A 317 6.38 -1.32 16.52
CA PRO A 317 5.48 -2.25 17.20
C PRO A 317 4.25 -1.54 17.77
N LEU A 318 3.16 -2.29 17.89
CA LEU A 318 1.91 -1.86 18.53
C LEU A 318 1.87 -2.29 19.99
N GLN A 319 1.28 -1.45 20.82
CA GLN A 319 1.01 -1.75 22.23
C GLN A 319 -0.40 -2.31 22.39
N LYS A 320 -0.54 -3.38 23.19
CA LYS A 320 -1.84 -4.02 23.40
C LYS A 320 -2.81 -3.08 24.12
N GLY A 321 -4.01 -2.91 23.58
CA GLY A 321 -5.04 -2.05 24.17
C GLY A 321 -4.82 -0.55 23.96
N VAL A 322 -3.86 -0.18 23.10
CA VAL A 322 -3.53 1.20 22.72
C VAL A 322 -3.78 1.35 21.23
N SER A 323 -4.36 2.48 20.79
CA SER A 323 -4.56 2.69 19.35
C SER A 323 -3.24 2.77 18.61
N GLU A 324 -3.27 2.50 17.31
CA GLU A 324 -2.11 2.60 16.43
C GLU A 324 -1.52 4.02 16.41
N GLN A 325 -2.36 5.06 16.39
CA GLN A 325 -1.87 6.44 16.40
C GLN A 325 -1.04 6.73 17.65
N VAL A 326 -1.49 6.24 18.81
CA VAL A 326 -0.78 6.44 20.08
C VAL A 326 0.45 5.53 20.17
N SER A 327 0.32 4.26 19.76
CA SER A 327 1.44 3.30 19.78
C SER A 327 2.63 3.76 18.94
N TRP A 328 2.36 4.43 17.81
CA TRP A 328 3.35 4.90 16.87
C TRP A 328 3.75 6.37 17.05
N SER A 329 3.18 7.05 18.05
CA SER A 329 3.57 8.41 18.38
C SER A 329 4.95 8.43 19.04
N ILE A 330 5.97 8.83 18.27
CA ILE A 330 7.34 8.97 18.75
C ILE A 330 7.82 10.42 18.68
N PHE A 331 8.65 10.82 19.66
CA PHE A 331 9.27 12.14 19.74
C PHE A 331 10.78 12.02 20.02
N PRO A 332 11.64 12.74 19.26
CA PRO A 332 11.31 13.56 18.09
C PRO A 332 10.70 12.73 16.96
N ARG A 333 9.89 13.36 16.10
CA ARG A 333 9.30 12.67 14.93
C ARG A 333 10.42 12.17 14.01
N PRO A 334 10.22 11.03 13.32
CA PRO A 334 11.21 10.50 12.41
C PRO A 334 11.39 11.44 11.20
N LYS A 335 12.55 11.34 10.56
CA LYS A 335 12.88 12.04 9.33
C LYS A 335 12.49 11.16 8.16
N VAL A 336 11.31 11.41 7.62
CA VAL A 336 10.71 10.62 6.55
C VAL A 336 10.04 11.52 5.53
N ASN A 337 9.99 11.04 4.30
CA ASN A 337 9.30 11.70 3.19
C ASN A 337 8.45 10.67 2.42
N TRP A 338 7.80 11.11 1.34
CA TRP A 338 6.99 10.24 0.47
C TRP A 338 7.62 10.12 -0.93
N THR A 339 7.41 8.97 -1.56
CA THR A 339 7.86 8.61 -2.91
C THR A 339 6.70 8.02 -3.71
N ALA A 340 6.90 7.75 -4.99
CA ALA A 340 5.92 7.01 -5.79
C ALA A 340 5.80 5.52 -5.41
N LEU A 341 6.65 4.98 -4.52
CA LEU A 341 6.48 3.63 -3.95
C LEU A 341 5.82 3.63 -2.56
N GLY A 342 6.04 4.68 -1.77
CA GLY A 342 5.64 4.77 -0.36
C GLY A 342 6.54 5.69 0.46
N THR A 343 6.62 5.46 1.77
CA THR A 343 7.40 6.28 2.71
C THR A 343 8.90 5.98 2.60
N VAL A 344 9.74 7.02 2.52
CA VAL A 344 11.20 6.90 2.52
C VAL A 344 11.80 7.42 3.83
N LEU A 345 12.77 6.70 4.37
CA LEU A 345 13.55 7.10 5.56
C LEU A 345 14.71 8.00 5.13
N GLU A 346 14.81 9.21 5.68
CA GLU A 346 15.83 10.19 5.31
C GLU A 346 17.09 10.14 6.20
N GLU A 347 16.99 9.50 7.36
CA GLU A 347 18.10 9.29 8.29
C GLU A 347 18.22 7.82 8.71
N ASP A 348 19.45 7.38 8.99
CA ASP A 348 19.73 6.03 9.49
C ASP A 348 19.05 5.82 10.85
N ASP A 349 18.34 4.69 11.00
CA ASP A 349 17.63 4.31 12.23
C ASP A 349 16.71 5.41 12.79
N THR A 350 16.16 6.26 11.91
CA THR A 350 15.24 7.34 12.32
C THR A 350 13.96 6.80 12.98
N LEU A 351 13.63 5.53 12.72
CA LEU A 351 12.68 4.74 13.49
C LEU A 351 13.46 3.85 14.47
N PRO A 352 13.51 4.18 15.77
CA PRO A 352 14.51 3.64 16.68
C PRO A 352 14.48 2.11 16.80
N GLY A 353 15.67 1.51 16.75
CA GLY A 353 15.87 0.10 17.07
C GLY A 353 15.49 -0.88 15.97
N LEU A 354 15.18 -0.39 14.76
CA LEU A 354 14.90 -1.24 13.59
C LEU A 354 16.13 -1.49 12.72
N CYS A 355 17.21 -0.71 12.90
CA CYS A 355 18.45 -0.77 12.14
C CYS A 355 18.24 -0.55 10.63
N ILE A 356 17.22 0.22 10.26
CA ILE A 356 16.89 0.46 8.85
C ILE A 356 17.71 1.65 8.35
N PRO A 357 18.49 1.50 7.27
CA PRO A 357 19.32 2.58 6.74
C PRO A 357 18.48 3.66 6.04
N ARG A 358 19.02 4.87 5.95
CA ARG A 358 18.50 5.95 5.11
C ARG A 358 18.35 5.52 3.65
N GLY A 359 17.43 6.13 2.93
CA GLY A 359 17.09 5.79 1.55
C GLY A 359 16.28 4.49 1.42
N THR A 360 15.89 3.87 2.55
CA THR A 360 14.96 2.73 2.52
C THR A 360 13.55 3.24 2.33
N VAL A 361 12.89 2.75 1.29
CA VAL A 361 11.47 2.97 1.03
C VAL A 361 10.67 1.79 1.56
N THR A 362 9.49 2.09 2.07
CA THR A 362 8.62 1.11 2.69
C THR A 362 7.17 1.42 2.38
N PHE A 363 6.38 0.37 2.32
CA PHE A 363 4.94 0.50 2.35
C PHE A 363 4.31 -0.77 2.91
N GLU A 364 3.01 -0.69 3.14
CA GLU A 364 2.26 -1.78 3.72
C GLU A 364 0.92 -1.99 3.03
N GLY A 365 0.27 -3.09 3.41
CA GLY A 365 -1.07 -3.39 2.96
C GLY A 365 -1.74 -4.40 3.85
N MET A 366 -3.07 -4.41 3.76
CA MET A 366 -3.84 -5.54 4.25
C MET A 366 -3.39 -6.83 3.54
N PRO A 367 -3.55 -7.99 4.16
CA PRO A 367 -3.88 -8.20 5.56
C PRO A 367 -2.56 -8.43 6.33
N ASN A 368 -1.93 -7.34 6.77
CA ASN A 368 -0.62 -7.30 7.46
C ASN A 368 0.55 -7.81 6.59
N VAL A 369 0.77 -7.12 5.47
CA VAL A 369 1.95 -7.25 4.61
C VAL A 369 2.77 -5.97 4.72
N ILE A 370 4.06 -6.10 5.01
CA ILE A 370 5.00 -4.97 4.97
C ILE A 370 6.18 -5.39 4.10
N TRP A 371 6.67 -4.47 3.29
CA TRP A 371 7.95 -4.62 2.60
C TRP A 371 8.82 -3.39 2.81
N THR A 372 10.14 -3.59 2.76
CA THR A 372 11.13 -2.50 2.77
C THR A 372 12.11 -2.72 1.63
N MET A 373 12.57 -1.65 1.00
CA MET A 373 13.49 -1.70 -0.14
C MET A 373 14.51 -0.57 -0.05
N ASN A 374 15.79 -0.90 -0.18
CA ASN A 374 16.86 0.08 -0.25
C ASN A 374 17.68 -0.16 -1.53
N ARG A 375 17.56 0.78 -2.48
CA ARG A 375 18.21 0.71 -3.79
C ARG A 375 19.74 0.80 -3.67
N GLU A 376 20.27 1.60 -2.75
CA GLU A 376 21.71 1.78 -2.54
C GLU A 376 22.35 0.52 -1.94
N LYS A 377 21.71 -0.08 -0.94
CA LYS A 377 22.14 -1.36 -0.35
C LYS A 377 21.86 -2.56 -1.24
N GLY A 378 20.96 -2.41 -2.22
CA GLY A 378 20.49 -3.50 -3.07
C GLY A 378 19.81 -4.58 -2.24
N ARG A 379 18.87 -4.18 -1.38
CA ARG A 379 18.14 -5.08 -0.47
C ARG A 379 16.65 -4.82 -0.55
N ALA A 380 15.87 -5.88 -0.68
CA ALA A 380 14.42 -5.84 -0.50
C ALA A 380 13.97 -6.94 0.45
N MET A 381 13.02 -6.62 1.33
CA MET A 381 12.49 -7.53 2.34
C MET A 381 10.97 -7.48 2.30
N LEU A 382 10.32 -8.61 2.53
CA LEU A 382 8.86 -8.68 2.63
C LEU A 382 8.47 -9.71 3.67
N PHE A 383 7.41 -9.40 4.42
CA PHE A 383 6.75 -10.34 5.30
C PHE A 383 5.23 -10.21 5.15
N GLY A 384 4.52 -11.33 5.10
CA GLY A 384 3.07 -11.36 5.02
C GLY A 384 2.45 -12.55 5.75
N ASN A 385 1.38 -12.31 6.52
CA ASN A 385 0.67 -13.33 7.31
C ASN A 385 -0.84 -13.43 7.03
N GLN A 386 -1.38 -12.57 6.16
CA GLN A 386 -2.75 -12.61 5.62
C GLN A 386 -3.88 -12.65 6.67
N ILE A 387 -3.69 -11.99 7.82
CA ILE A 387 -4.72 -11.87 8.87
C ILE A 387 -5.39 -10.49 8.89
N LEU A 388 -6.70 -10.49 9.17
CA LEU A 388 -7.52 -9.31 9.47
C LEU A 388 -7.98 -9.31 10.94
N PRO A 389 -8.27 -8.15 11.55
CA PRO A 389 -8.15 -6.80 10.99
C PRO A 389 -6.69 -6.42 10.68
N VAL A 390 -6.51 -5.39 9.86
CA VAL A 390 -5.19 -4.76 9.73
C VAL A 390 -4.74 -4.29 11.10
N TYR A 391 -3.43 -4.33 11.37
CA TYR A 391 -2.85 -3.95 12.66
C TYR A 391 -3.30 -4.83 13.83
N ASP A 392 -3.66 -6.09 13.56
CA ASP A 392 -3.75 -7.10 14.61
C ASP A 392 -2.42 -7.12 15.39
N VAL A 393 -2.45 -6.74 16.67
CA VAL A 393 -1.25 -6.38 17.45
C VAL A 393 -0.19 -7.48 17.41
N ASP A 394 -0.58 -8.73 17.62
CA ASP A 394 0.34 -9.86 17.66
C ASP A 394 0.92 -10.15 16.26
N ALA A 395 0.06 -10.11 15.23
CA ALA A 395 0.48 -10.30 13.84
C ALA A 395 1.42 -9.20 13.34
N HIS A 396 1.07 -7.94 13.60
CA HIS A 396 1.86 -6.75 13.26
C HIS A 396 3.22 -6.78 13.94
N ASN A 397 3.25 -7.11 15.23
CA ASN A 397 4.50 -7.21 15.99
C ASN A 397 5.41 -8.34 15.51
N MET A 398 4.87 -9.41 14.94
CA MET A 398 5.67 -10.42 14.25
C MET A 398 6.35 -9.84 12.99
N VAL A 399 5.64 -8.99 12.24
CA VAL A 399 6.19 -8.32 11.05
C VAL A 399 7.33 -7.37 11.42
N THR A 400 7.15 -6.53 12.44
CA THR A 400 8.18 -5.55 12.85
C THR A 400 9.41 -6.24 13.46
N LYS A 401 9.23 -7.35 14.18
CA LYS A 401 10.33 -8.23 14.61
C LYS A 401 11.12 -8.78 13.42
N PHE A 402 10.44 -9.26 12.37
CA PHE A 402 11.11 -9.70 11.15
C PHE A 402 11.94 -8.56 10.55
N MET A 403 11.34 -7.39 10.34
CA MET A 403 12.03 -6.26 9.69
C MET A 403 13.32 -5.88 10.42
N ARG A 404 13.25 -5.71 11.75
CA ARG A 404 14.42 -5.44 12.58
C ARG A 404 15.51 -6.52 12.45
N ASN A 405 15.13 -7.79 12.56
CA ASN A 405 16.10 -8.89 12.51
C ASN A 405 16.73 -9.03 11.12
N ALA A 406 15.93 -8.81 10.07
CA ALA A 406 16.36 -8.89 8.69
C ALA A 406 17.32 -7.74 8.34
N TRP A 407 17.01 -6.48 8.69
CA TRP A 407 17.93 -5.36 8.50
C TRP A 407 19.20 -5.50 9.32
N LYS A 408 19.12 -5.97 10.56
CA LYS A 408 20.33 -6.25 11.37
C LYS A 408 21.22 -7.35 10.76
N THR A 409 20.64 -8.33 10.07
CA THR A 409 21.37 -9.51 9.55
C THR A 409 21.86 -9.32 8.11
N PHE A 410 21.06 -8.67 7.27
CA PHE A 410 21.25 -8.60 5.82
C PHE A 410 21.39 -7.18 5.26
N GLY A 411 21.21 -6.15 6.11
CA GLY A 411 21.14 -4.73 5.73
C GLY A 411 22.44 -4.07 5.30
#